data_AF-A0A1G8YJT5-F1
#
_entry.id   AF-A0A1G8YJT5-F1
#
_cell.length_a   1.000
_cell.length_b   1.000
_cell.length_c   1.000
_cell.angle_alpha   90.00
_cell.angle_beta   90.00
_cell.angle_gamma   90.00
#
_symmetry.space_group_name_H-M   'P 1'
#
loop_
_entity.id
_entity.type
_entity.pdbx_description
1 polymer ?
#
loop_
_entity_poly.entity_id
_entity_poly.type
_entity_poly.pdbx_seq_one_letter_code
_entity_poly.pdbx_strand_id
1 'polypeptide(L)'
;MSVVAAAPYNSGILARDRPEPGSWYDYAPADTDTSARVSEIADVCERFGVRLPSAALQFPLRHPAVVSVVAGPRTAREVAETTARATARIPDRLWELL
;
A
#
# COMPACT_ATOMS: atom_id res chain seq x y z
N MET A 1 -5.57 23.84 -3.48
CA MET A 1 -4.85 23.07 -4.52
C MET A 1 -5.11 21.60 -4.24
N SER A 2 -5.40 20.80 -5.28
CA SER A 2 -5.71 19.38 -5.14
C SER A 2 -4.57 18.52 -5.67
N VAL A 3 -4.34 17.36 -5.04
CA VAL A 3 -3.25 16.42 -5.35
C VAL A 3 -3.83 15.09 -5.81
N VAL A 4 -3.21 14.51 -6.84
CA VAL A 4 -3.42 13.12 -7.24
C VAL A 4 -2.14 12.36 -6.91
N ALA A 5 -2.20 11.42 -5.98
CA ALA A 5 -1.05 10.62 -5.59
C ALA A 5 -0.88 9.43 -6.56
N ALA A 6 0.35 9.16 -6.99
CA ALA A 6 0.68 8.06 -7.88
C ALA A 6 1.65 7.09 -7.21
N ALA A 7 1.77 5.89 -7.78
CA ALA A 7 2.65 4.83 -7.29
C ALA A 7 2.43 4.42 -5.81
N PRO A 8 1.19 4.09 -5.40
CA PRO A 8 0.88 3.73 -4.01
C PRO A 8 1.62 2.49 -3.51
N TYR A 9 2.15 1.67 -4.42
CA TYR A 9 2.87 0.45 -4.08
C TYR A 9 4.40 0.54 -4.14
N ASN A 10 4.94 1.71 -4.52
CA ASN A 10 6.35 2.02 -4.80
C ASN A 10 7.21 0.83 -5.29
N SER A 11 7.34 0.69 -6.61
CA SER A 11 8.00 -0.45 -7.29
C SER A 11 7.49 -1.85 -6.92
N GLY A 12 6.43 -1.96 -6.11
CA GLY A 12 5.74 -3.21 -5.79
C GLY A 12 5.98 -3.71 -4.37
N ILE A 13 6.85 -3.07 -3.57
CA ILE A 13 7.15 -3.54 -2.20
C ILE A 13 5.90 -3.58 -1.30
N LEU A 14 4.92 -2.71 -1.54
CA LEU A 14 3.64 -2.69 -0.80
C LEU A 14 2.50 -3.40 -1.55
N ALA A 15 2.77 -4.07 -2.67
CA ALA A 15 1.74 -4.74 -3.49
C ALA A 15 1.40 -6.17 -3.02
N ARG A 16 2.13 -6.68 -2.02
CA ARG A 16 1.96 -7.98 -1.36
C ARG A 16 1.66 -7.77 0.14
N ASP A 17 1.20 -8.81 0.81
CA ASP A 17 0.93 -8.72 2.25
C ASP A 17 2.20 -8.64 3.08
N ARG A 18 3.27 -9.26 2.58
CA ARG A 18 4.60 -9.28 3.17
C ARG A 18 5.64 -8.94 2.09
N PRO A 19 6.73 -8.25 2.45
CA PRO A 19 7.85 -8.07 1.53
C PRO A 19 8.52 -9.43 1.31
N GLU A 20 8.82 -9.74 0.05
CA GLU A 20 9.58 -10.94 -0.33
C GLU A 20 11.07 -10.58 -0.47
N PRO A 21 12.00 -11.53 -0.24
CA PRO A 21 13.42 -11.30 -0.52
C PRO A 21 13.62 -10.84 -1.97
N GLY A 22 14.34 -9.73 -2.16
CA GLY A 22 14.56 -9.14 -3.49
C GLY A 22 13.38 -8.32 -4.03
N SER A 23 12.40 -7.97 -3.18
CA SER A 23 11.37 -6.98 -3.52
C SER A 23 11.99 -5.67 -4.00
N TRP A 24 11.34 -5.02 -4.95
CA TRP A 24 11.83 -3.76 -5.53
C TRP A 24 11.27 -2.56 -4.78
N TYR A 25 12.14 -1.59 -4.50
CA TYR A 25 11.83 -0.29 -3.92
C TYR A 25 12.66 0.78 -4.64
N ASP A 26 12.04 1.91 -5.00
CA ASP A 26 12.68 3.00 -5.76
C ASP A 26 13.48 2.51 -6.97
N TYR A 27 12.90 1.56 -7.72
CA TYR A 27 13.49 0.97 -8.92
C TYR A 27 14.85 0.27 -8.70
N ALA A 28 15.12 -0.19 -7.48
CA ALA A 28 16.23 -1.05 -7.12
C ALA A 28 15.77 -2.18 -6.18
N PRO A 29 16.57 -3.23 -5.94
CA PRO A 29 16.32 -4.15 -4.83
C PRO A 29 16.26 -3.38 -3.50
N ALA A 30 15.24 -3.65 -2.70
CA ALA A 30 15.10 -3.04 -1.38
C ALA A 30 16.23 -3.49 -0.47
N ASP A 31 16.79 -2.54 0.28
CA ASP A 31 17.74 -2.86 1.34
C ASP A 31 17.04 -3.53 2.54
N THR A 32 17.87 -4.00 3.49
CA THR A 32 17.40 -4.71 4.67
C THR A 32 16.54 -3.82 5.57
N ASP A 33 16.89 -2.55 5.71
CA ASP A 33 16.19 -1.60 6.59
C ASP A 33 14.79 -1.28 6.05
N THR A 34 14.69 -1.03 4.73
CA THR A 34 13.42 -0.81 4.04
C THR A 34 12.53 -2.05 4.13
N SER A 35 13.10 -3.24 3.89
CA SER A 35 12.37 -4.50 3.97
C SER A 35 11.88 -4.79 5.40
N ALA A 36 12.71 -4.47 6.42
CA ALA A 36 12.32 -4.57 7.81
C ALA A 36 11.17 -3.61 8.14
N ARG A 37 11.25 -2.35 7.68
CA ARG A 37 10.19 -1.36 7.88
C ARG A 37 8.87 -1.78 7.25
N VAL A 38 8.90 -2.29 6.02
CA VAL A 38 7.69 -2.82 5.37
C VAL A 38 7.14 -4.03 6.12
N SER A 39 8.01 -4.86 6.71
CA SER A 39 7.57 -5.99 7.56
C SER A 39 6.85 -5.51 8.81
N GLU A 40 7.33 -4.45 9.48
CA GLU A 40 6.65 -3.85 10.64
C GLU A 40 5.26 -3.31 10.27
N ILE A 41 5.15 -2.64 9.11
CA ILE A 41 3.87 -2.14 8.60
C ILE A 41 2.92 -3.31 8.30
N ALA A 42 3.44 -4.39 7.73
CA ALA A 42 2.67 -5.61 7.49
C ALA A 42 2.16 -6.23 8.80
N ASP A 43 2.99 -6.29 9.84
CA ASP A 43 2.58 -6.78 11.17
C ASP A 43 1.41 -5.97 11.74
N VAL A 44 1.46 -4.64 11.60
CA VAL A 44 0.34 -3.76 12.00
C VAL A 44 -0.90 -4.12 11.19
N CYS A 45 -0.80 -4.21 9.87
CA CYS A 45 -1.96 -4.53 9.02
C CYS A 45 -2.60 -5.88 9.40
N GLU A 46 -1.78 -6.92 9.60
CA GLU A 46 -2.24 -8.27 9.98
C GLU A 46 -2.97 -8.29 11.32
N ARG A 47 -2.49 -7.54 12.33
CA ARG A 47 -3.14 -7.43 13.64
C ARG A 47 -4.58 -6.91 13.55
N PHE A 48 -4.92 -6.16 12.51
CA PHE A 48 -6.27 -5.65 12.25
C PHE A 48 -7.01 -6.44 11.17
N GLY A 49 -6.44 -7.54 10.66
CA GLY A 49 -7.02 -8.31 9.56
C GLY A 49 -7.08 -7.54 8.23
N VAL A 50 -6.25 -6.52 8.07
CA VAL A 50 -6.17 -5.69 6.86
C VAL A 50 -5.00 -6.16 6.01
N ARG A 51 -5.20 -6.16 4.69
CA ARG A 51 -4.15 -6.47 3.72
C ARG A 51 -3.24 -5.24 3.55
N LEU A 52 -1.92 -5.40 3.62
CA LEU A 52 -0.95 -4.30 3.39
C LEU A 52 -1.24 -3.51 2.09
N PRO A 53 -1.54 -4.16 0.94
CA PRO A 53 -1.85 -3.42 -0.29
C PRO A 53 -3.12 -2.56 -0.19
N SER A 54 -4.10 -2.93 0.64
CA SER A 54 -5.28 -2.10 0.87
C SER A 54 -4.91 -0.85 1.66
N ALA A 55 -4.09 -0.99 2.70
CA ALA A 55 -3.59 0.15 3.48
C ALA A 55 -2.74 1.08 2.61
N ALA A 56 -1.79 0.54 1.84
CA ALA A 56 -0.94 1.33 0.95
C ALA A 56 -1.73 2.11 -0.11
N LEU A 57 -2.78 1.50 -0.69
CA LEU A 57 -3.62 2.15 -1.70
C LEU A 57 -4.45 3.30 -1.12
N GLN A 58 -4.93 3.15 0.12
CA GLN A 58 -5.81 4.13 0.76
C GLN A 58 -5.06 5.18 1.60
N PHE A 59 -3.82 4.90 2.03
CA PHE A 59 -3.05 5.77 2.93
C PHE A 59 -2.90 7.21 2.40
N PRO A 60 -2.58 7.48 1.12
CA PRO A 60 -2.43 8.86 0.65
C PRO A 60 -3.73 9.69 0.77
N LEU A 61 -4.91 9.05 0.70
CA LEU A 61 -6.21 9.71 0.84
C LEU A 61 -6.46 10.25 2.27
N ARG A 62 -5.61 9.89 3.24
CA ARG A 62 -5.67 10.41 4.60
C ARG A 62 -5.21 11.87 4.68
N HIS A 63 -4.50 12.37 3.67
CA HIS A 63 -4.11 13.76 3.61
C HIS A 63 -5.19 14.60 2.91
N PRO A 64 -5.69 15.71 3.50
CA PRO A 64 -6.87 16.45 3.00
C PRO A 64 -6.69 17.05 1.59
N ALA A 65 -5.44 17.23 1.13
CA ALA A 65 -5.16 17.71 -0.22
C ALA A 65 -5.26 16.62 -1.30
N VAL A 66 -5.20 15.33 -0.94
CA VAL A 66 -5.20 14.21 -1.90
C VAL A 66 -6.63 13.83 -2.23
N VAL A 67 -7.01 14.05 -3.49
CA VAL A 67 -8.38 13.79 -3.97
C VAL A 67 -8.50 12.45 -4.69
N SER A 68 -7.38 11.84 -5.07
CA SER A 68 -7.36 10.55 -5.78
C SER A 68 -6.00 9.86 -5.67
N VAL A 69 -6.00 8.54 -5.81
CA VAL A 69 -4.81 7.70 -5.90
C VAL A 69 -4.82 6.92 -7.21
N VAL A 70 -3.73 6.99 -7.97
CA VAL A 70 -3.56 6.31 -9.25
C VAL A 70 -2.84 4.98 -9.03
N ALA A 71 -3.54 3.88 -9.30
CA ALA A 71 -2.99 2.54 -9.39
C ALA A 71 -2.99 2.07 -10.85
N GLY A 72 -1.95 1.33 -11.27
CA GLY A 72 -1.77 0.87 -12.66
C GLY A 72 -1.95 -0.63 -12.82
N PRO A 73 -3.18 -1.17 -12.80
CA PRO A 73 -3.43 -2.57 -13.13
C PRO A 73 -3.22 -2.83 -14.64
N ARG A 74 -2.66 -3.99 -14.98
CA ARG A 74 -2.39 -4.43 -16.36
C ARG A 74 -3.37 -5.48 -16.87
N THR A 75 -4.14 -6.09 -15.97
CA THR A 75 -5.10 -7.16 -16.30
C THR A 75 -6.45 -6.91 -15.66
N ALA A 76 -7.51 -7.50 -16.21
CA ALA A 76 -8.86 -7.41 -15.64
C ALA A 76 -8.92 -7.93 -14.18
N ARG A 77 -8.13 -8.98 -13.87
CA ARG A 77 -7.98 -9.48 -12.50
C ARG A 77 -7.38 -8.42 -11.58
N GLU A 78 -6.30 -7.77 -12.02
CA GLU A 78 -5.67 -6.69 -11.23
C GLU A 78 -6.59 -5.48 -11.06
N VAL A 79 -7.45 -5.17 -12.03
CA VAL A 79 -8.50 -4.15 -11.88
C VAL A 79 -9.47 -4.54 -10.77
N ALA A 80 -10.01 -5.77 -10.80
CA ALA A 80 -10.93 -6.24 -9.77
C ALA A 80 -10.29 -6.25 -8.37
N GLU A 81 -9.04 -6.70 -8.25
CA GLU A 81 -8.29 -6.66 -6.99
C GLU A 81 -8.04 -5.24 -6.50
N THR A 82 -7.69 -4.31 -7.40
CA THR A 82 -7.48 -2.90 -7.05
C THR A 82 -8.77 -2.27 -6.53
N THR A 83 -9.91 -2.53 -7.19
CA THR A 83 -11.22 -2.04 -6.73
C THR A 83 -11.60 -2.61 -5.36
N ALA A 84 -11.37 -3.91 -5.14
CA ALA A 84 -11.62 -4.54 -3.84
C ALA A 84 -10.73 -3.93 -2.72
N ARG A 85 -9.46 -3.66 -3.03
CA ARG A 85 -8.53 -3.00 -2.08
C ARG A 85 -8.92 -1.55 -1.81
N ALA A 86 -9.34 -0.80 -2.84
CA ALA A 86 -9.73 0.61 -2.73
C ALA A 86 -10.99 0.79 -1.87
N THR A 87 -11.83 -0.23 -1.79
CA THR A 87 -13.11 -0.21 -1.05
C THR A 87 -13.09 -1.02 0.23
N ALA A 88 -11.96 -1.63 0.58
CA ALA A 88 -11.79 -2.37 1.82
C ALA A 88 -11.99 -1.44 3.03
N ARG A 89 -12.72 -1.90 4.05
CA ARG A 89 -12.87 -1.15 5.30
C ARG A 89 -11.59 -1.28 6.11
N ILE A 90 -10.97 -0.15 6.44
CA ILE A 90 -9.76 -0.10 7.26
C ILE A 90 -10.10 0.58 8.58
N PRO A 91 -9.94 -0.09 9.74
CA PRO A 91 -10.21 0.50 11.04
C PRO A 91 -9.37 1.75 11.28
N ASP A 92 -9.96 2.82 11.83
CA ASP A 92 -9.23 4.08 12.00
C ASP A 92 -7.98 3.95 12.88
N ARG A 93 -8.05 3.08 13.88
CA ARG A 93 -6.95 2.76 14.79
C ARG A 93 -5.72 2.17 14.09
N LEU A 94 -5.89 1.56 12.91
CA LEU A 94 -4.74 1.09 12.13
C LEU A 94 -3.87 2.29 11.70
N TRP A 95 -4.49 3.41 11.29
CA TRP A 95 -3.76 4.58 10.80
C TRP A 95 -2.97 5.30 11.88
N GLU A 96 -3.40 5.22 13.14
CA GLU A 96 -2.66 5.78 14.28
C GLU A 96 -1.36 5.02 14.57
N LEU A 97 -1.21 3.82 14.01
CA LEU A 97 -0.08 2.91 14.22
C LEU A 97 0.85 2.82 12.99
N LEU A 98 0.49 3.46 11.88
CA LEU A 98 1.29 3.56 10.67
C LEU A 98 2.04 4.89 10.62
#